data_AF-A0A7J2VT01-F1
#
_entry.id   AF-A0A7J2VT01-F1
#
_cell.length_a   1.000
_cell.length_b   1.000
_cell.length_c   1.000
_cell.angle_alpha   90.00
_cell.angle_beta   90.00
_cell.angle_gamma   90.00
#
_symmetry.space_group_name_H-M   'P 1'
#
loop_
_entity.id
_entity.type
_entity.pdbx_description
1 polymer ?
#
loop_
_entity_poly.entity_id
_entity_poly.type
_entity_poly.pdbx_seq_one_letter_code
_entity_poly.pdbx_strand_id
1 'polypeptide(L)'
;MAANIRSGLTPDKALLFSARPEFGILEKEIRLAASKAIAGEPLEEALLSIGDRIKSRLVSRTFKLIVDGMRKGGELANLLEQTSEDMREIKLLKKEISAQVGMYAIFILIATGLAAPLLFSLSSYLIQTMYSLGKSINIKGAESYTSMGFIKLSIGGVSPSFIQTYAFLMMLSSSIFGSFLVGILQAGKEKAGLKYIPLLIAANFLIFFLTQIFLGQIIGFITPSVSLK
;
A
#
# COMPACT_ATOMS: atom_id res chain seq x y z
N MET A 1 30.39 -17.35 -8.81
CA MET A 1 31.42 -17.17 -9.84
C MET A 1 32.64 -16.41 -9.33
N ALA A 2 32.51 -15.17 -8.83
CA ALA A 2 33.63 -14.39 -8.30
C ALA A 2 34.51 -15.17 -7.31
N ALA A 3 33.92 -15.80 -6.29
CA ALA A 3 34.65 -16.61 -5.32
C ALA A 3 35.45 -17.78 -5.94
N ASN A 4 34.88 -18.44 -6.97
CA ASN A 4 35.55 -19.54 -7.68
C ASN A 4 36.76 -19.02 -8.49
N ILE A 5 36.65 -17.83 -9.08
CA ILE A 5 37.77 -17.22 -9.81
C ILE A 5 38.88 -16.83 -8.83
N ARG A 6 38.53 -16.21 -7.68
CA ARG A 6 39.52 -15.87 -6.63
C ARG A 6 40.19 -17.10 -6.03
N SER A 7 39.53 -18.25 -6.01
CA SER A 7 40.13 -19.52 -5.58
C SER A 7 41.05 -20.16 -6.63
N GLY A 8 41.31 -19.49 -7.76
CA GLY A 8 42.22 -19.94 -8.81
C GLY A 8 41.58 -20.79 -9.90
N LEU A 9 40.24 -20.91 -9.96
CA LEU A 9 39.59 -21.58 -11.09
C LEU A 9 39.60 -20.68 -12.32
N THR A 10 39.77 -21.31 -13.49
CA THR A 10 39.61 -20.62 -14.77
C THR A 10 38.16 -20.13 -14.93
N PRO A 11 37.90 -19.02 -15.65
CA PRO A 11 36.56 -18.43 -15.75
C PRO A 11 35.46 -19.38 -16.24
N ASP A 12 35.78 -20.26 -17.20
CA ASP A 12 34.91 -21.30 -17.75
C ASP A 12 34.52 -22.33 -16.68
N LYS A 13 35.47 -22.85 -15.90
CA LYS A 13 35.21 -23.74 -14.75
C LYS A 13 34.47 -23.00 -13.64
N ALA A 14 34.84 -21.76 -13.35
CA ALA A 14 34.19 -20.95 -12.33
C ALA A 14 32.71 -20.70 -12.66
N LEU A 15 32.38 -20.51 -13.94
CA LEU A 15 31.00 -20.42 -14.44
C LEU A 15 30.26 -21.74 -14.23
N LEU A 16 30.87 -22.88 -14.58
CA LEU A 16 30.28 -24.21 -14.37
C LEU A 16 29.95 -24.49 -12.90
N PHE A 17 30.90 -24.23 -12.00
CA PHE A 17 30.70 -24.41 -10.55
C PHE A 17 29.74 -23.39 -9.92
N SER A 18 29.34 -22.36 -10.66
CA SER A 18 28.33 -21.39 -10.22
C SER A 18 26.90 -21.83 -10.56
N ALA A 19 26.73 -22.86 -11.41
CA ALA A 19 25.42 -23.42 -11.74
C ALA A 19 24.88 -24.25 -10.57
N ARG A 20 24.25 -23.58 -9.60
CA ARG A 20 23.64 -24.24 -8.44
C ARG A 20 22.23 -24.76 -8.74
N PRO A 21 21.85 -25.96 -8.25
CA PRO A 21 20.56 -26.57 -8.55
C PRO A 21 19.36 -25.77 -8.03
N GLU A 22 19.53 -24.97 -6.96
CA GLU A 22 18.48 -24.08 -6.44
C GLU A 22 18.04 -22.98 -7.42
N PHE A 23 18.78 -22.73 -8.51
CA PHE A 23 18.45 -21.69 -9.49
C PHE A 23 17.48 -22.13 -10.60
N GLY A 24 17.06 -23.40 -10.64
CA GLY A 24 16.04 -23.90 -11.56
C GLY A 24 16.39 -23.63 -13.04
N ILE A 25 15.60 -22.82 -13.74
CA ILE A 25 15.82 -22.52 -15.18
C ILE A 25 17.19 -21.85 -15.39
N LEU A 26 17.62 -20.99 -14.46
CA LEU A 26 18.89 -20.28 -14.56
C LEU A 26 20.09 -21.23 -14.41
N GLU A 27 19.98 -22.30 -13.63
CA GLU A 27 21.02 -23.35 -13.54
C GLU A 27 21.31 -23.95 -14.92
N LYS A 28 20.25 -24.31 -15.66
CA LYS A 28 20.37 -24.95 -16.98
C LYS A 28 21.07 -24.03 -17.97
N GLU A 29 20.70 -22.75 -17.97
CA GLU A 29 21.31 -21.75 -18.86
C GLU A 29 22.77 -21.44 -18.47
N ILE A 30 23.10 -21.36 -17.18
CA ILE A 30 24.49 -21.20 -16.72
C ILE A 30 25.33 -22.43 -17.10
N ARG A 31 24.80 -23.65 -16.92
CA ARG A 31 25.50 -24.88 -17.29
C ARG A 31 25.74 -24.97 -18.80
N LEU A 32 24.74 -24.60 -19.60
CA LEU A 32 24.86 -24.54 -21.06
C LEU A 32 25.93 -23.54 -21.50
N ALA A 33 25.92 -22.32 -20.94
CA ALA A 33 26.93 -21.30 -21.22
C ALA A 33 28.33 -21.75 -20.78
N ALA A 34 28.45 -22.41 -19.63
CA ALA A 34 29.72 -22.98 -19.19
C ALA A 34 30.23 -24.06 -20.15
N SER A 35 29.36 -24.97 -20.61
CA SER A 35 29.74 -25.99 -21.60
C SER A 35 30.20 -25.39 -22.92
N LYS A 36 29.56 -24.30 -23.37
CA LYS A 36 29.98 -23.53 -24.55
C LYS A 36 31.36 -22.89 -24.39
N ALA A 37 31.60 -22.25 -23.24
CA ALA A 37 32.89 -21.64 -22.93
C ALA A 37 34.01 -22.69 -22.86
N ILE A 38 33.74 -23.86 -22.25
CA ILE A 38 34.68 -24.99 -22.19
C ILE A 38 34.93 -25.56 -23.61
N ALA A 39 33.93 -25.55 -24.48
CA ALA A 39 34.04 -26.00 -25.87
C ALA A 39 34.78 -25.00 -26.78
N GLY A 40 35.22 -23.85 -26.26
CA GLY A 40 36.02 -22.86 -26.99
C GLY A 40 35.27 -21.62 -27.49
N GLU A 41 33.98 -21.47 -27.16
CA GLU A 41 33.26 -20.21 -27.41
C GLU A 41 33.81 -19.09 -26.51
N PRO A 42 33.95 -17.84 -27.01
CA PRO A 42 34.37 -16.72 -26.17
C PRO A 42 33.47 -16.58 -24.93
N LEU A 43 34.07 -16.36 -23.76
CA LEU A 43 33.33 -16.27 -22.49
C LEU A 43 32.29 -15.15 -22.54
N GLU A 44 32.59 -14.06 -23.23
CA GLU A 44 31.69 -12.93 -23.45
C GLU A 44 30.40 -13.36 -24.15
N GLU A 45 30.52 -14.17 -25.20
CA GLU A 45 29.39 -14.68 -25.98
C GLU A 45 28.58 -15.70 -25.17
N ALA A 46 29.28 -16.58 -24.44
CA ALA A 46 28.66 -17.53 -23.53
C ALA A 46 27.83 -16.81 -22.44
N LEU A 47 28.36 -15.75 -21.83
CA LEU A 47 27.67 -14.95 -20.81
C LEU A 47 26.47 -14.18 -21.39
N LEU A 48 26.60 -13.58 -22.58
CA LEU A 48 25.47 -12.92 -23.26
C LEU A 48 24.33 -13.90 -23.54
N SER A 49 24.67 -15.14 -23.94
CA SER A 49 23.67 -16.15 -24.26
C SER A 49 22.75 -16.52 -23.08
N ILE A 50 23.23 -16.37 -21.83
CA ILE A 50 22.41 -16.56 -20.61
C ILE A 50 21.33 -15.47 -20.55
N GLY A 51 21.72 -14.22 -20.81
CA GLY A 51 20.82 -13.06 -20.77
C GLY A 51 19.74 -13.10 -21.86
N ASP A 52 20.09 -13.56 -23.06
CA ASP A 52 19.17 -13.61 -24.21
C ASP A 52 18.13 -14.73 -24.10
N ARG A 53 18.49 -15.84 -23.45
CA ARG A 53 17.60 -17.00 -23.26
C ARG A 53 16.64 -16.82 -22.09
N ILE A 54 17.00 -16.00 -21.11
CA ILE A 54 16.17 -15.76 -19.94
C ILE A 54 15.25 -14.55 -20.18
N LYS A 55 13.94 -14.74 -20.02
CA LYS A 55 12.91 -13.69 -20.15
C LYS A 55 12.91 -12.70 -18.96
N SER A 56 14.08 -12.25 -18.52
CA SER A 56 14.24 -11.30 -17.41
C SER A 56 15.14 -10.14 -17.83
N ARG A 57 14.56 -8.94 -17.85
CA ARG A 57 15.31 -7.70 -18.14
C ARG A 57 16.45 -7.47 -17.16
N LEU A 58 16.28 -7.85 -15.90
CA LEU A 58 17.33 -7.74 -14.88
C LEU A 58 18.52 -8.63 -15.23
N VAL A 59 18.26 -9.91 -15.53
CA VAL A 59 19.31 -10.88 -15.83
C VAL A 59 20.07 -10.50 -17.11
N SER A 60 19.34 -10.19 -18.18
CA SER A 60 19.93 -9.73 -19.45
C SER A 60 20.79 -8.48 -19.25
N ARG A 61 20.31 -7.48 -18.51
CA ARG A 61 21.07 -6.26 -18.21
C ARG A 61 22.32 -6.55 -17.37
N THR A 62 22.22 -7.42 -16.36
CA THR A 62 23.36 -7.80 -15.50
C THR A 62 24.48 -8.45 -16.32
N PHE A 63 24.17 -9.48 -17.11
CA PHE A 63 25.19 -10.15 -17.93
C PHE A 63 25.78 -9.23 -19.00
N LYS A 64 24.96 -8.37 -19.61
CA LYS A 64 25.44 -7.35 -20.55
C LYS A 64 26.44 -6.38 -19.91
N LEU A 65 26.16 -5.90 -18.69
CA LEU A 65 27.08 -5.02 -17.95
C LEU A 65 28.40 -5.71 -17.59
N ILE A 66 28.36 -6.98 -17.19
CA ILE A 66 29.56 -7.77 -16.92
C ILE A 66 30.43 -7.87 -18.19
N VAL A 67 29.81 -8.19 -19.34
CA VAL A 67 30.50 -8.32 -20.62
C VAL A 67 31.06 -6.99 -21.13
N ASP A 68 30.32 -5.90 -20.99
CA ASP A 68 30.80 -4.56 -21.32
C ASP A 68 31.99 -4.15 -20.43
N GLY A 69 32.00 -4.57 -19.17
CA GLY A 69 33.13 -4.39 -18.25
C GLY A 69 34.36 -5.21 -18.66
N MET A 70 34.16 -6.47 -19.06
CA MET A 70 35.21 -7.36 -19.56
C MET A 70 35.87 -6.79 -20.82
N ARG A 71 35.06 -6.32 -21.78
CA ARG A 71 35.55 -5.70 -23.04
C ARG A 71 36.40 -4.46 -22.81
N LYS A 72 36.22 -3.77 -21.67
CA LYS A 72 37.02 -2.62 -21.25
C LYS A 72 38.30 -3.00 -20.49
N GLY A 73 38.63 -4.29 -20.41
CA GLY A 73 39.82 -4.80 -19.73
C GLY A 73 39.67 -4.89 -18.21
N GLY A 74 38.45 -4.85 -17.68
CA GLY A 74 38.20 -4.99 -16.25
C GLY A 74 38.51 -6.42 -15.76
N GLU A 75 39.06 -6.53 -14.56
CA GLU A 75 39.27 -7.82 -13.91
C GLU A 75 37.92 -8.50 -13.61
N LEU A 76 37.66 -9.64 -14.25
CA LEU A 76 36.38 -10.36 -14.16
C LEU A 76 35.96 -10.68 -12.72
N ALA A 77 36.91 -11.07 -11.86
CA ALA A 77 36.62 -11.37 -10.46
C ALA A 77 36.07 -10.14 -9.72
N ASN A 78 36.71 -8.97 -9.90
CA ASN A 78 36.27 -7.73 -9.28
C ASN A 78 34.94 -7.23 -9.87
N LEU A 79 34.75 -7.34 -11.19
CA LEU A 79 33.48 -6.97 -11.84
C LEU A 79 32.30 -7.79 -11.30
N LEU A 80 32.49 -9.10 -11.14
CA LEU A 80 31.45 -9.99 -10.60
C LEU A 80 31.17 -9.73 -9.12
N GLU A 81 32.21 -9.42 -8.33
CA GLU A 81 32.06 -9.05 -6.91
C GLU A 81 31.28 -7.75 -6.76
N GLN A 82 31.69 -6.71 -7.48
CA GLN A 82 31.01 -5.41 -7.45
C GLN A 82 29.57 -5.53 -7.91
N THR A 83 29.32 -6.27 -9.00
CA THR A 83 27.95 -6.52 -9.47
C THR A 83 27.12 -7.31 -8.44
N SER A 84 27.74 -8.25 -7.72
CA SER A 84 27.10 -9.02 -6.64
C SER A 84 26.69 -8.12 -5.47
N GLU A 85 27.60 -7.26 -5.02
CA GLU A 85 27.33 -6.27 -3.97
C GLU A 85 26.24 -5.29 -4.40
N ASP A 86 26.31 -4.73 -5.61
CA ASP A 86 25.27 -3.85 -6.18
C ASP A 86 23.91 -4.54 -6.21
N MET A 87 23.85 -5.81 -6.63
CA MET A 87 22.60 -6.58 -6.64
C MET A 87 22.05 -6.84 -5.23
N ARG A 88 22.94 -7.09 -4.26
CA ARG A 88 22.57 -7.28 -2.85
C ARG A 88 22.04 -5.97 -2.25
N GLU A 89 22.70 -4.85 -2.52
CA GLU A 89 22.27 -3.52 -2.08
C GLU A 89 20.92 -3.16 -2.68
N ILE A 90 20.73 -3.32 -3.99
CA ILE A 90 19.44 -3.10 -4.66
C ILE A 90 18.33 -3.97 -4.03
N LYS A 91 18.64 -5.23 -3.69
CA LYS A 91 17.68 -6.12 -3.03
C LYS A 91 17.32 -5.65 -1.63
N LEU A 92 18.30 -5.20 -0.84
CA LEU A 92 18.08 -4.66 0.50
C LEU A 92 17.24 -3.38 0.42
N LEU A 93 17.61 -2.46 -0.47
CA LEU A 93 16.89 -1.21 -0.72
C LEU A 93 15.44 -1.47 -1.15
N LYS A 94 15.19 -2.42 -2.07
CA LYS A 94 13.82 -2.80 -2.44
C LYS A 94 13.03 -3.37 -1.26
N LYS A 95 13.67 -4.16 -0.39
CA LYS A 95 13.02 -4.70 0.81
C LYS A 95 12.69 -3.59 1.80
N GLU A 96 13.59 -2.64 2.00
CA GLU A 96 13.39 -1.46 2.84
C GLU A 96 12.23 -0.60 2.33
N ILE A 97 12.24 -0.25 1.04
CA ILE A 97 11.13 0.47 0.41
C ILE A 97 9.81 -0.28 0.59
N SER A 98 9.79 -1.59 0.33
CA SER A 98 8.55 -2.38 0.48
C SER A 98 8.04 -2.40 1.92
N ALA A 99 8.93 -2.44 2.91
CA ALA A 99 8.56 -2.40 4.33
C ALA A 99 8.02 -1.01 4.71
N GLN A 100 8.69 0.06 4.29
CA GLN A 100 8.30 1.44 4.55
C GLN A 100 6.94 1.77 3.90
N VAL A 101 6.78 1.44 2.63
CA VAL A 101 5.52 1.57 1.87
C VAL A 101 4.41 0.75 2.53
N GLY A 102 4.71 -0.46 3.01
CA GLY A 102 3.76 -1.31 3.72
C GLY A 102 3.24 -0.66 5.01
N MET A 103 4.12 -0.02 5.79
CA MET A 103 3.74 0.71 7.00
C MET A 103 2.77 1.86 6.70
N TYR A 104 3.07 2.67 5.68
CA TYR A 104 2.18 3.76 5.27
C TYR A 104 0.83 3.25 4.76
N ALA A 105 0.82 2.13 4.04
CA ALA A 105 -0.43 1.53 3.58
C ALA A 105 -1.32 1.07 4.75
N ILE A 106 -0.73 0.46 5.78
CA ILE A 106 -1.46 0.09 7.01
C ILE A 106 -2.01 1.33 7.70
N PHE A 107 -1.22 2.40 7.81
CA PHE A 107 -1.68 3.65 8.40
C PHE A 107 -2.89 4.23 7.67
N ILE A 108 -2.87 4.27 6.33
CA ILE A 108 -4.01 4.76 5.53
C ILE A 108 -5.23 3.86 5.72
N LEU A 109 -5.06 2.53 5.76
CA LEU A 109 -6.15 1.59 6.01
C LEU A 109 -6.79 1.82 7.39
N ILE A 110 -6.00 2.08 8.42
CA ILE A 110 -6.53 2.39 9.77
C ILE A 110 -7.21 3.77 9.78
N ALA A 111 -6.59 4.79 9.17
CA ALA A 111 -7.17 6.13 9.13
C ALA A 111 -8.52 6.17 8.39
N THR A 112 -8.58 5.52 7.22
CA THR A 112 -9.79 5.52 6.37
C THR A 112 -10.79 4.45 6.76
N GLY A 113 -10.35 3.34 7.36
CA GLY A 113 -11.18 2.22 7.80
C GLY A 113 -11.70 2.33 9.23
N LEU A 114 -11.00 3.03 10.12
CA LEU A 114 -11.38 3.15 11.54
C LEU A 114 -11.58 4.61 11.98
N ALA A 115 -10.61 5.48 11.73
CA ALA A 115 -10.68 6.85 12.23
C ALA A 115 -11.80 7.68 11.56
N ALA A 116 -11.94 7.56 10.23
CA ALA A 116 -12.99 8.25 9.48
C ALA A 116 -14.42 7.89 9.95
N PRO A 117 -14.86 6.61 9.96
CA PRO A 117 -16.23 6.27 10.41
C PRO A 117 -16.47 6.62 11.87
N LEU A 118 -15.46 6.50 12.74
CA LEU A 118 -15.57 6.88 14.16
C LEU A 118 -15.83 8.40 14.30
N LEU A 119 -15.05 9.22 13.60
CA LEU A 119 -15.18 10.68 13.64
C LEU A 119 -16.54 11.14 13.07
N PHE A 120 -16.97 10.56 11.95
CA PHE A 120 -18.28 10.85 11.36
C PHE A 120 -19.44 10.37 12.25
N SER A 121 -19.30 9.23 12.92
CA SER A 121 -20.29 8.73 13.88
C SER A 121 -20.44 9.67 15.06
N LEU A 122 -19.33 10.09 15.67
CA LEU A 122 -19.35 11.02 16.79
C LEU A 122 -19.95 12.38 16.41
N SER A 123 -19.53 12.92 15.26
CA SER A 123 -20.03 14.21 14.75
C SER A 123 -21.54 14.16 14.49
N SER A 124 -22.02 13.13 13.79
CA SER A 124 -23.45 12.96 13.51
C SER A 124 -24.29 12.74 14.77
N TYR A 125 -23.75 12.07 15.78
CA TYR A 125 -24.42 11.88 17.07
C TYR A 125 -24.51 13.19 17.88
N LEU A 126 -23.41 13.96 17.95
CA LEU A 126 -23.37 15.25 18.67
C LEU A 126 -24.41 16.21 18.09
N ILE A 127 -24.50 16.30 16.76
CA ILE A 127 -25.46 17.20 16.11
C ILE A 127 -26.90 16.73 16.34
N GLN A 128 -27.17 15.42 16.33
CA GLN A 128 -28.49 14.87 16.70
C GLN A 128 -28.88 15.24 18.13
N THR A 129 -27.95 15.14 19.08
CA THR A 129 -28.18 15.50 20.48
C THR A 129 -28.46 17.00 20.65
N MET A 130 -27.71 17.85 19.94
CA MET A 130 -27.96 19.30 19.90
C MET A 130 -29.34 19.62 19.31
N TYR A 131 -29.75 18.91 18.25
CA TYR A 131 -31.08 19.07 17.66
C TYR A 131 -32.20 18.66 18.64
N SER A 132 -32.05 17.52 19.34
CA SER A 132 -33.04 17.09 20.34
C SER A 132 -33.13 18.04 21.53
N LEU A 133 -31.99 18.57 22.00
CA LEU A 133 -31.97 19.57 23.07
C LEU A 133 -32.61 20.88 22.64
N GLY A 134 -32.31 21.38 21.44
CA GLY A 134 -32.95 22.57 20.86
C GLY A 134 -34.47 22.44 20.73
N LYS A 135 -34.97 21.23 20.38
CA LYS A 135 -36.41 20.94 20.34
C LYS A 135 -37.04 20.89 21.74
N SER A 136 -36.32 20.44 22.76
CA SER A 136 -36.79 20.42 24.15
C SER A 136 -36.85 21.82 24.79
N ILE A 137 -36.13 22.80 24.23
CA ILE A 137 -36.12 24.21 24.65
C ILE A 137 -37.17 25.03 23.87
N ASN A 138 -38.15 24.39 23.23
CA ASN A 138 -39.27 25.11 22.61
C ASN A 138 -40.22 25.62 23.71
N ILE A 139 -39.92 26.82 24.21
CA ILE A 139 -40.77 27.60 25.11
C ILE A 139 -42.12 27.80 24.39
N LYS A 140 -43.19 27.18 24.92
CA LYS A 140 -44.58 27.42 24.51
C LYS A 140 -44.86 28.92 24.63
N GLY A 141 -44.83 29.64 23.50
CA GLY A 141 -45.10 31.09 23.45
C GLY A 141 -44.26 31.90 22.45
N ALA A 142 -43.26 31.32 21.79
CA ALA A 142 -42.38 32.05 20.86
C ALA A 142 -42.90 32.15 19.41
N GLU A 143 -44.21 31.97 19.16
CA GLU A 143 -44.78 32.12 17.82
C GLU A 143 -44.81 33.59 17.35
N SER A 144 -44.75 34.57 18.26
CA SER A 144 -44.84 36.01 17.93
C SER A 144 -43.50 36.76 17.83
N TYR A 145 -42.34 36.10 17.99
CA TYR A 145 -41.03 36.77 17.89
C TYR A 145 -40.22 36.43 16.63
N THR A 146 -40.78 35.61 15.73
CA THR A 146 -40.08 35.17 14.51
C THR A 146 -40.05 36.21 13.38
N SER A 147 -40.64 37.41 13.58
CA SER A 147 -40.78 38.43 12.53
C SER A 147 -39.90 39.68 12.69
N MET A 148 -38.96 39.74 13.64
CA MET A 148 -38.03 40.88 13.73
C MET A 148 -36.57 40.50 13.54
N GLY A 149 -36.03 40.93 12.40
CA GLY A 149 -34.66 41.43 12.30
C GLY A 149 -33.54 40.40 12.18
N PHE A 150 -33.10 40.15 10.95
CA PHE A 150 -31.74 39.75 10.53
C PHE A 150 -31.10 38.46 11.07
N ILE A 151 -31.65 37.81 12.08
CA ILE A 151 -31.20 36.51 12.55
C ILE A 151 -32.42 35.61 12.59
N LYS A 152 -32.72 34.96 11.45
CA LYS A 152 -33.42 33.67 11.51
C LYS A 152 -32.47 32.71 12.20
N LEU A 153 -32.49 32.72 13.53
CA LEU A 153 -32.00 31.61 14.32
C LEU A 153 -33.00 30.49 14.08
N SER A 154 -32.89 29.84 12.93
CA SER A 154 -33.57 28.59 12.65
C SER A 154 -32.90 27.56 13.57
N ILE A 155 -33.39 27.50 14.81
CA ILE A 155 -33.21 26.39 15.75
C ILE A 155 -33.98 25.18 15.16
N GLY A 156 -33.56 24.75 13.97
CA GLY A 156 -34.35 23.92 13.06
C GLY A 156 -33.86 23.87 11.61
N GLY A 157 -32.68 24.42 11.29
CA GLY A 157 -32.22 24.52 9.90
C GLY A 157 -31.61 23.26 9.29
N VAL A 158 -31.15 22.31 10.11
CA VAL A 158 -30.51 21.09 9.61
C VAL A 158 -31.30 19.89 10.09
N SER A 159 -31.98 19.24 9.15
CA SER A 159 -32.68 17.98 9.43
C SER A 159 -31.65 16.91 9.82
N PRO A 160 -31.88 16.13 10.90
CA PRO A 160 -31.03 15.00 11.27
C PRO A 160 -30.75 14.02 10.11
N SER A 161 -31.72 13.86 9.20
CA SER A 161 -31.59 13.06 7.98
C SER A 161 -30.56 13.62 6.97
N PHE A 162 -30.40 14.94 6.88
CA PHE A 162 -29.41 15.57 6.02
C PHE A 162 -27.99 15.27 6.51
N ILE A 163 -27.77 15.29 7.82
CA ILE A 163 -26.47 15.00 8.44
C ILE A 163 -26.08 13.54 8.28
N GLN A 164 -27.04 12.61 8.46
CA GLN A 164 -26.80 11.18 8.23
C GLN A 164 -26.45 10.90 6.77
N THR A 165 -27.19 11.51 5.82
CA THR A 165 -26.91 11.39 4.38
C THR A 165 -25.54 11.97 4.03
N TYR A 166 -25.19 13.14 4.58
CA TYR A 166 -23.89 13.78 4.38
C TYR A 166 -22.73 12.93 4.93
N ALA A 167 -22.86 12.42 6.16
CA ALA A 167 -21.86 11.55 6.79
C ALA A 167 -21.65 10.27 5.97
N PHE A 168 -22.75 9.69 5.46
CA PHE A 168 -22.69 8.52 4.60
C PHE A 168 -21.96 8.78 3.28
N LEU A 169 -22.29 9.88 2.60
CA LEU A 169 -21.65 10.28 1.35
C LEU A 169 -20.15 10.55 1.53
N MET A 170 -19.77 11.24 2.61
CA MET A 170 -18.38 11.55 2.93
C MET A 170 -17.58 10.31 3.31
N MET A 171 -18.19 9.37 4.04
CA MET A 171 -17.56 8.10 4.39
C MET A 171 -17.32 7.24 3.14
N LEU A 172 -18.29 7.16 2.21
CA LEU A 172 -18.12 6.48 0.93
C LEU A 172 -16.99 7.11 0.10
N SER A 173 -16.99 8.43 -0.03
CA SER A 173 -15.95 9.18 -0.74
C SER A 173 -14.56 8.89 -0.14
N SER A 174 -14.42 9.00 1.18
CA SER A 174 -13.18 8.71 1.90
C SER A 174 -12.71 7.27 1.71
N SER A 175 -13.64 6.30 1.67
CA SER A 175 -13.33 4.88 1.42
C SER A 175 -12.75 4.67 0.02
N ILE A 176 -13.35 5.31 -0.99
CA ILE A 176 -12.90 5.19 -2.39
C ILE A 176 -11.51 5.80 -2.56
N PHE A 177 -11.31 7.03 -2.07
CA PHE A 177 -10.02 7.71 -2.17
C PHE A 177 -8.94 7.01 -1.33
N GLY A 178 -9.27 6.57 -0.12
CA GLY A 178 -8.38 5.78 0.73
C GLY A 178 -7.91 4.49 0.05
N SER A 179 -8.83 3.80 -0.60
CA SER A 179 -8.57 2.58 -1.35
C SER A 179 -7.64 2.79 -2.54
N PHE A 180 -7.83 3.88 -3.29
CA PHE A 180 -6.94 4.24 -4.39
C PHE A 180 -5.55 4.63 -3.90
N LEU A 181 -5.46 5.43 -2.82
CA LEU A 181 -4.18 5.81 -2.23
C LEU A 181 -3.37 4.58 -1.80
N VAL A 182 -4.00 3.61 -1.14
CA VAL A 182 -3.33 2.34 -0.77
C VAL A 182 -2.89 1.56 -2.01
N GLY A 183 -3.72 1.51 -3.04
CA GLY A 183 -3.41 0.81 -4.30
C GLY A 183 -2.22 1.42 -5.06
N ILE A 184 -2.18 2.75 -5.17
CA ILE A 184 -1.08 3.49 -5.78
C ILE A 184 0.20 3.27 -4.97
N LEU A 185 0.10 3.35 -3.64
CA LEU A 185 1.26 3.27 -2.77
C LEU A 185 1.91 1.88 -2.80
N GLN A 186 1.13 0.80 -2.72
CA GLN A 186 1.67 -0.57 -2.72
C GLN A 186 2.10 -1.08 -4.09
N ALA A 187 1.29 -0.86 -5.13
CA ALA A 187 1.47 -1.51 -6.42
C ALA A 187 1.89 -0.56 -7.55
N GLY A 188 2.01 0.75 -7.28
CA GLY A 188 2.29 1.78 -8.28
C GLY A 188 1.18 1.96 -9.32
N LYS A 189 0.01 1.34 -9.13
CA LYS A 189 -1.11 1.36 -10.07
C LYS A 189 -2.42 1.59 -9.33
N GLU A 190 -3.20 2.58 -9.76
CA GLU A 190 -4.53 2.87 -9.22
C GLU A 190 -5.46 1.65 -9.25
N LYS A 191 -5.33 0.82 -10.30
CA LYS A 191 -6.15 -0.39 -10.49
C LYS A 191 -5.97 -1.43 -9.38
N ALA A 192 -4.84 -1.46 -8.69
CA ALA A 192 -4.64 -2.35 -7.54
C ALA A 192 -5.50 -1.94 -6.34
N GLY A 193 -5.87 -0.66 -6.27
CA GLY A 193 -6.72 -0.09 -5.22
C GLY A 193 -8.16 -0.59 -5.28
N LEU A 194 -8.67 -1.00 -6.45
CA LEU A 194 -10.07 -1.44 -6.60
C LEU A 194 -10.43 -2.63 -5.70
N LYS A 195 -9.48 -3.53 -5.43
CA LYS A 195 -9.72 -4.69 -4.56
C LYS A 195 -10.00 -4.28 -3.11
N TYR A 196 -9.45 -3.16 -2.67
CA TYR A 196 -9.61 -2.68 -1.29
C TYR A 196 -10.92 -1.90 -1.08
N ILE A 197 -11.61 -1.48 -2.14
CA ILE A 197 -12.83 -0.66 -2.08
C ILE A 197 -13.95 -1.40 -1.33
N PRO A 198 -14.39 -2.61 -1.75
CA PRO A 198 -15.48 -3.30 -1.06
C PRO A 198 -15.13 -3.66 0.38
N LEU A 199 -13.85 -3.95 0.65
CA LEU A 199 -13.37 -4.26 2.00
C LEU A 199 -13.47 -3.05 2.93
N LEU A 200 -12.99 -1.89 2.48
CA LEU A 200 -13.02 -0.65 3.27
C LEU A 200 -14.45 -0.13 3.47
N ILE A 201 -15.30 -0.22 2.45
CA ILE A 201 -16.72 0.16 2.58
C ILE A 201 -17.39 -0.72 3.64
N ALA A 202 -17.24 -2.04 3.56
CA ALA A 202 -17.82 -2.95 4.53
C ALA A 202 -17.32 -2.67 5.96
N ALA A 203 -16.02 -2.45 6.13
CA ALA A 203 -15.43 -2.09 7.43
C ALA A 203 -16.01 -0.77 7.97
N ASN A 204 -16.12 0.24 7.12
CA ASN A 204 -16.63 1.56 7.51
C ASN A 204 -18.09 1.53 7.97
N PHE A 205 -18.96 0.79 7.27
CA PHE A 205 -20.32 0.58 7.73
C PHE A 205 -20.37 -0.14 9.08
N LEU A 206 -19.60 -1.21 9.24
CA LEU A 206 -19.60 -2.03 10.46
C LEU A 206 -19.17 -1.18 11.68
N ILE A 207 -18.11 -0.39 11.51
CA ILE A 207 -17.57 0.50 12.56
C ILE A 207 -18.52 1.66 12.85
N PHE A 208 -19.15 2.24 11.84
CA PHE A 208 -20.14 3.30 12.04
C PHE A 208 -21.33 2.81 12.87
N PHE A 209 -21.90 1.64 12.54
CA PHE A 209 -23.02 1.07 13.30
C PHE A 209 -22.63 0.71 14.74
N LEU A 210 -21.46 0.07 14.93
CA LEU A 210 -20.95 -0.24 16.27
C LEU A 210 -20.77 1.01 17.13
N THR A 211 -20.20 2.07 16.55
CA THR A 211 -19.94 3.32 17.27
C THR A 211 -21.24 4.01 17.65
N GLN A 212 -22.26 4.03 16.79
CA GLN A 212 -23.58 4.60 17.12
C GLN A 212 -24.25 3.84 18.29
N ILE A 213 -24.23 2.51 18.27
CA ILE A 213 -24.79 1.67 19.36
C ILE A 213 -24.07 1.97 20.68
N PHE A 214 -22.74 2.00 20.64
CA PHE A 214 -21.91 2.25 21.81
C PHE A 214 -22.12 3.65 22.41
N LEU A 215 -22.18 4.69 21.57
CA LEU A 215 -22.49 6.06 22.01
C LEU A 215 -23.90 6.16 22.63
N GLY A 216 -24.88 5.48 22.03
CA GLY A 216 -26.24 5.42 22.58
C GLY A 216 -26.28 4.78 23.97
N GLN A 217 -25.54 3.70 24.20
CA GLN A 217 -25.46 3.03 25.49
C GLN A 217 -24.75 3.86 26.56
N ILE A 218 -23.62 4.51 26.21
CA ILE A 218 -22.88 5.36 27.15
C ILE A 218 -23.74 6.52 27.62
N ILE A 219 -24.43 7.19 26.70
CA ILE A 219 -25.20 8.38 27.05
C ILE A 219 -26.53 8.03 27.71
N GLY A 220 -27.12 6.87 27.37
CA GLY A 220 -28.24 6.30 28.12
C GLY A 220 -27.88 5.92 29.56
N PHE A 221 -26.63 5.54 29.82
CA PHE A 221 -26.12 5.32 31.18
C PHE A 221 -25.87 6.64 31.94
N ILE A 222 -25.44 7.70 31.25
CA ILE A 222 -25.16 9.02 31.84
C ILE A 222 -26.44 9.86 32.03
N THR A 223 -27.50 9.61 31.25
CA THR A 223 -28.76 10.37 31.30
C THR A 223 -29.97 9.42 31.49
N PRO A 224 -30.31 8.99 32.72
CA PRO A 224 -31.37 8.00 32.93
C PRO A 224 -32.80 8.52 32.66
N SER A 225 -33.00 9.80 32.34
CA SER A 225 -34.32 10.44 32.43
C SER A 225 -34.83 11.10 31.14
N VAL A 226 -34.49 10.56 29.96
CA VAL A 226 -35.35 10.76 28.79
C VAL A 226 -35.58 9.42 28.11
N SER A 227 -36.37 8.58 28.80
CA SER A 227 -37.15 7.55 28.14
C SER A 227 -38.08 8.24 27.13
N LEU A 228 -37.82 8.05 25.85
CA LEU A 228 -38.80 8.29 24.80
C LEU A 228 -39.10 6.95 24.15
N LYS A 229 -40.33 6.48 24.38
CA LYS A 229 -41.11 5.82 23.35
C LYS A 229 -41.06 6.62 22.05
#